data_AF-A0A3N0E8I6-F1
#
_entry.id   AF-A0A3N0E8I6-F1
#
_cell.length_a   1.000
_cell.length_b   1.000
_cell.length_c   1.000
_cell.angle_alpha   90.00
_cell.angle_beta   90.00
_cell.angle_gamma   90.00
#
_symmetry.space_group_name_H-M   'P 1'
#
loop_
_entity.id
_entity.type
_entity.pdbx_description
1 polymer ?
#
loop_
_entity_poly.entity_id
_entity_poly.type
_entity_poly.pdbx_seq_one_letter_code
_entity_poly.pdbx_strand_id
1 'polypeptide(L)'
;MVASNEAAARGVRVSFDFPIPDWIPEELRHAVGYVDDQGWCCLADINTAPDDILLPADKVFVPVSTIVEHQWFVEGDLRRVRVVMPPSSSPRPIGRRSSKT
;
A
#
# COMPACT_ATOMS: atom_id res chain seq x y z
N MET A 1 5.35 -15.58 -6.14
CA MET A 1 4.47 -15.09 -5.06
C MET A 1 3.32 -14.32 -5.71
N VAL A 2 2.05 -14.50 -5.29
CA VAL A 2 0.89 -13.83 -5.93
C VAL A 2 1.04 -12.31 -5.91
N ALA A 3 1.49 -11.74 -4.80
CA ALA A 3 1.71 -10.30 -4.65
C ALA A 3 2.72 -9.72 -5.67
N SER A 4 3.85 -10.40 -5.93
CA SER A 4 4.84 -9.96 -6.93
C SER A 4 4.27 -9.95 -8.34
N ASN A 5 3.45 -10.95 -8.69
CA ASN A 5 2.84 -11.04 -10.02
C ASN A 5 1.80 -9.93 -10.22
N GLU A 6 0.97 -9.67 -9.21
CA GLU A 6 0.00 -8.58 -9.20
C GLU A 6 0.67 -7.19 -9.27
N ALA A 7 1.80 -7.02 -8.57
CA ALA A 7 2.62 -5.81 -8.64
C ALA A 7 3.17 -5.61 -10.05
N ALA A 8 3.77 -6.65 -10.62
CA ALA A 8 4.36 -6.60 -11.96
C ALA A 8 3.32 -6.29 -13.04
N ALA A 9 2.09 -6.81 -12.90
CA ALA A 9 0.96 -6.48 -13.78
C ALA A 9 0.60 -4.98 -13.78
N ARG A 10 0.99 -4.22 -12.75
CA ARG A 10 0.80 -2.77 -12.61
C ARG A 10 2.05 -1.96 -12.91
N GLY A 11 3.11 -2.61 -13.38
CA GLY A 11 4.40 -1.98 -13.60
C GLY A 11 5.18 -1.68 -12.31
N VAL A 12 4.77 -2.24 -11.16
CA VAL A 12 5.49 -2.11 -9.90
C VAL A 12 6.45 -3.28 -9.75
N ARG A 13 7.75 -3.00 -9.64
CA ARG A 13 8.77 -4.00 -9.31
C ARG A 13 8.94 -4.06 -7.80
N VAL A 14 8.68 -5.23 -7.24
CA VAL A 14 8.85 -5.49 -5.81
C VAL A 14 9.68 -6.76 -5.60
N SER A 15 10.66 -6.68 -4.71
CA SER A 15 11.49 -7.79 -4.28
C SER A 15 11.18 -8.15 -2.83
N PHE A 16 10.95 -9.44 -2.58
CA PHE A 16 10.78 -10.00 -1.24
C PHE A 16 12.02 -10.77 -0.76
N ASP A 17 13.08 -10.79 -1.59
CA ASP A 17 14.28 -11.61 -1.33
C ASP A 17 15.34 -10.85 -0.51
N PHE A 18 15.16 -9.55 -0.31
CA PHE A 18 16.07 -8.76 0.51
C PHE A 18 15.86 -9.03 2.01
N PRO A 19 16.94 -9.04 2.81
CA PRO A 19 16.81 -9.12 4.25
C PRO A 19 16.06 -7.91 4.80
N ILE A 20 14.99 -8.17 5.54
CA ILE A 20 14.12 -7.13 6.10
C ILE A 20 14.87 -6.41 7.24
N PRO A 21 15.03 -5.08 7.19
CA PRO A 21 15.68 -4.32 8.24
C PRO A 21 14.97 -4.40 9.59
N ASP A 22 15.74 -4.24 10.66
CA ASP A 22 15.26 -4.29 12.05
C ASP A 22 14.39 -3.10 12.45
N TRP A 23 14.57 -1.94 11.81
CA TRP A 23 13.74 -0.75 12.02
C TRP A 23 12.29 -0.93 11.55
N ILE A 24 12.01 -1.95 10.73
CA ILE A 24 10.64 -2.26 10.29
C ILE A 24 9.90 -2.98 11.43
N PRO A 25 8.72 -2.48 11.87
CA PRO A 25 7.93 -3.12 12.92
C PRO A 25 7.68 -4.59 12.62
N GLU A 26 7.83 -5.46 13.63
CA GLU A 26 7.74 -6.91 13.48
C GLU A 26 6.42 -7.34 12.85
N GLU A 27 5.33 -6.67 13.25
CA GLU A 27 3.97 -6.91 12.79
C GLU A 27 3.74 -6.51 11.32
N LEU A 28 4.67 -5.79 10.69
CA LEU A 28 4.60 -5.45 9.26
C LEU A 28 5.47 -6.36 8.40
N ARG A 29 6.48 -7.04 8.98
CA ARG A 29 7.52 -7.75 8.22
C ARG A 29 6.99 -8.85 7.30
N HIS A 30 5.85 -9.46 7.63
CA HIS A 30 5.25 -10.50 6.78
C HIS A 30 4.61 -9.95 5.49
N ALA A 31 4.40 -8.64 5.40
CA ALA A 31 3.73 -7.97 4.27
C ALA A 31 4.63 -6.93 3.58
N VAL A 32 5.92 -6.88 3.93
CA VAL A 32 6.86 -5.89 3.42
C VAL A 32 7.68 -6.44 2.25
N GLY A 33 7.91 -5.60 1.25
CA GLY A 33 8.84 -5.84 0.14
C GLY A 33 9.56 -4.55 -0.26
N TYR A 34 10.70 -4.68 -0.93
CA TYR A 34 11.46 -3.56 -1.45
C TYR A 34 10.99 -3.19 -2.86
N VAL A 35 10.58 -1.95 -3.06
CA VAL A 35 10.15 -1.39 -4.34
C VAL A 35 11.23 -0.43 -4.83
N ASP A 36 11.76 -0.65 -6.03
CA ASP A 36 12.97 0.03 -6.53
C ASP A 36 12.93 1.56 -6.40
N ASP A 37 11.79 2.18 -6.73
CA ASP A 37 11.62 3.64 -6.73
C ASP A 37 11.08 4.22 -5.40
N GLN A 38 10.71 3.37 -4.43
CA GLN A 38 10.03 3.79 -3.20
C GLN A 38 10.68 3.27 -1.91
N GLY A 39 11.62 2.34 -2.01
CA GLY A 39 12.25 1.68 -0.87
C GLY A 39 11.36 0.60 -0.26
N TRP A 40 11.40 0.46 1.06
CA TRP A 40 10.62 -0.56 1.77
C TRP A 40 9.15 -0.17 1.87
N CYS A 41 8.29 -0.99 1.27
CA CYS A 41 6.85 -0.79 1.25
C CYS A 41 6.11 -2.00 1.83
N CYS A 42 5.02 -1.76 2.55
CA CYS A 42 4.09 -2.79 2.98
C CYS A 42 2.92 -2.90 2.00
N LEU A 43 2.50 -4.13 1.71
CA LEU A 43 1.27 -4.41 0.99
C LEU A 43 0.08 -4.22 1.95
N ALA A 44 -0.73 -3.19 1.72
CA ALA A 44 -1.77 -2.77 2.66
C ALA A 44 -3.09 -2.37 1.98
N ASP A 45 -4.16 -2.42 2.77
CA ASP A 45 -5.48 -1.89 2.46
C ASP A 45 -5.58 -0.45 3.01
N ILE A 46 -5.86 0.55 2.15
CA ILE A 46 -5.89 1.96 2.56
C ILE A 46 -7.34 2.45 2.70
N ASN A 47 -7.69 3.02 3.86
CA ASN A 47 -8.99 3.67 4.10
C ASN A 47 -10.22 2.78 3.77
N THR A 48 -10.08 1.47 3.95
CA THR A 48 -11.14 0.49 3.73
C THR A 48 -11.90 0.22 5.03
N ALA A 49 -13.14 -0.26 4.95
CA ALA A 49 -13.89 -0.61 6.14
C ALA A 49 -13.39 -1.94 6.74
N PRO A 50 -13.50 -2.14 8.07
CA PRO A 50 -13.19 -3.40 8.78
C PRO A 50 -13.72 -4.67 8.14
N ASP A 51 -14.95 -4.60 7.64
CA ASP A 51 -15.67 -5.78 7.14
C ASP A 51 -15.55 -5.96 5.61
N ASP A 52 -14.76 -5.11 4.94
CA ASP A 52 -14.58 -5.21 3.49
C ASP A 52 -13.72 -6.43 3.13
N ILE A 53 -14.28 -7.31 2.30
CA ILE A 53 -13.53 -8.42 1.70
C ILE A 53 -12.79 -7.89 0.48
N LEU A 54 -11.49 -7.59 0.66
CA LEU A 54 -10.63 -7.08 -0.39
C LEU A 54 -9.83 -8.20 -1.04
N LEU A 55 -9.72 -8.14 -2.37
CA LEU A 55 -8.90 -9.06 -3.15
C LEU A 55 -7.43 -8.65 -3.03
N PRO A 56 -6.47 -9.57 -3.25
CA PRO A 56 -5.06 -9.20 -3.39
C PRO A 56 -4.85 -8.09 -4.44
N ALA A 57 -5.77 -8.01 -5.40
CA ALA A 57 -5.74 -7.00 -6.44
C ALA A 57 -6.04 -5.58 -5.90
N ASP A 58 -6.79 -5.44 -4.82
CA ASP A 58 -7.17 -4.12 -4.29
C ASP A 58 -6.08 -3.52 -3.38
N LYS A 59 -5.10 -4.33 -3.01
CA LYS A 59 -3.98 -3.93 -2.17
C LYS A 59 -3.00 -3.05 -2.92
N VAL A 60 -2.34 -2.18 -2.17
CA VAL A 60 -1.31 -1.28 -2.68
C VAL A 60 -0.05 -1.36 -1.83
N PHE A 61 1.10 -1.09 -2.45
CA PHE A 61 2.37 -0.95 -1.74
C PHE A 61 2.47 0.47 -1.19
N VAL A 62 2.59 0.58 0.13
CA VAL A 62 2.74 1.86 0.83
C VAL A 62 4.11 1.90 1.51
N PRO A 63 4.89 2.99 1.36
CA PRO A 63 6.15 3.15 2.08
C PRO A 63 5.99 2.93 3.59
N VAL A 64 6.84 2.10 4.19
CA VAL A 64 6.75 1.79 5.64
C VAL A 64 6.89 3.05 6.47
N SER A 65 7.71 4.02 6.05
CA SER A 65 7.82 5.34 6.68
C SER A 65 6.49 6.06 6.79
N THR A 66 5.65 6.00 5.74
CA THR A 66 4.30 6.58 5.75
C THR A 66 3.35 5.80 6.65
N ILE A 67 3.49 4.48 6.72
CA ILE A 67 2.62 3.64 7.57
C ILE A 67 2.84 3.95 9.04
N VAL A 68 4.10 4.04 9.48
CA VAL A 68 4.42 4.29 10.90
C VAL A 68 4.06 5.69 11.37
N GLU A 69 3.87 6.64 10.45
CA GLU A 69 3.36 7.99 10.72
C GLU A 69 1.82 8.03 10.86
N HIS A 70 1.14 6.93 10.57
CA HIS A 70 -0.31 6.83 10.52
C HIS A 70 -0.84 5.69 11.40
N GLN A 71 -2.16 5.63 11.53
CA GLN A 71 -2.79 4.54 12.25
C GLN A 71 -2.88 3.31 11.35
N TRP A 72 -2.40 2.16 11.83
CA TRP A 72 -2.45 0.90 11.11
C TRP A 72 -2.79 -0.25 12.04
N PHE A 73 -3.25 -1.35 11.46
CA PHE A 73 -3.70 -2.54 12.16
C PHE A 73 -3.35 -3.79 11.38
N VAL A 74 -3.13 -4.89 12.09
CA VAL A 74 -3.00 -6.23 11.50
C VAL A 74 -4.27 -7.01 11.81
N GLU A 75 -4.95 -7.49 10.78
CA GLU A 75 -6.26 -8.11 10.88
C GLU A 75 -6.28 -9.58 10.48
N GLY A 76 -7.04 -10.34 11.27
CA GLY A 76 -7.40 -11.73 11.02
C GLY A 76 -6.22 -12.70 11.02
N ASP A 77 -6.55 -13.98 10.84
CA ASP A 77 -5.55 -15.07 10.81
C ASP A 77 -4.58 -14.96 9.63
N LEU A 78 -4.95 -14.21 8.59
CA LEU A 78 -4.14 -13.95 7.41
C LEU A 78 -3.19 -12.75 7.56
N ARG A 79 -3.18 -12.10 8.73
CA ARG A 79 -2.35 -10.93 9.06
C ARG A 79 -2.40 -9.83 7.99
N ARG A 80 -3.59 -9.39 7.60
CA ARG A 80 -3.72 -8.30 6.61
C ARG A 80 -3.38 -6.96 7.25
N VAL A 81 -2.64 -6.10 6.55
CA VAL A 81 -2.33 -4.75 7.06
C VAL A 81 -3.35 -3.76 6.52
N ARG A 82 -4.11 -3.10 7.41
CA ARG A 82 -4.91 -1.92 7.05
C ARG A 82 -4.21 -0.66 7.55
N VAL A 83 -4.22 0.38 6.73
CA VAL A 83 -3.72 1.71 7.08
C VAL A 83 -4.86 2.74 6.93
N VAL A 84 -5.04 3.56 7.96
CA VAL A 84 -5.93 4.71 7.95
C VAL A 84 -5.08 5.94 7.69
N MET A 85 -5.19 6.48 6.48
CA MET A 85 -4.49 7.68 6.06
C MET A 85 -5.45 8.86 5.99
N PRO A 86 -4.98 10.09 6.25
CA PRO A 86 -5.78 11.27 5.95
C PRO A 86 -6.23 11.25 4.48
N PRO A 87 -7.43 11.75 4.16
CA PRO A 87 -7.87 11.83 2.78
C PRO A 87 -6.82 12.61 1.98
N SER A 88 -6.25 11.96 0.97
CA SER A 88 -5.25 12.59 0.11
C SER A 88 -5.84 13.89 -0.42
N SER A 89 -5.29 15.02 0.03
CA SER A 89 -5.63 16.34 -0.51
C SER A 89 -4.95 16.49 -1.87
N SER A 90 -5.31 15.61 -2.82
CA SER A 90 -4.97 15.82 -4.22
C SER A 90 -6.00 16.79 -4.82
N PRO A 91 -5.60 17.96 -5.32
CA PRO A 91 -6.50 18.83 -6.05
C PRO A 91 -6.98 18.08 -7.29
N ARG A 92 -8.28 17.81 -7.39
CA ARG A 92 -8.87 17.35 -8.66
C ARG A 92 -8.53 18.41 -9.71
N PRO A 93 -8.00 18.05 -10.90
CA PRO A 93 -7.93 19.02 -11.98
C PRO A 93 -9.37 19.41 -12.30
N ILE A 94 -9.73 20.66 -11.99
CA ILE A 94 -10.99 21.25 -12.44
C ILE A 94 -10.86 21.27 -13.96
N GLY A 95 -11.54 20.34 -14.62
CA GLY A 95 -11.55 20.22 -16.06
C GLY A 95 -11.81 21.58 -16.68
N ARG A 96 -10.91 21.97 -17.59
CA ARG A 96 -11.03 23.14 -18.45
C ARG A 96 -12.41 23.08 -19.12
N ARG A 97 -13.32 23.96 -18.70
CA ARG A 97 -14.60 24.15 -19.40
C ARG A 97 -14.26 24.72 -20.77
N SER A 98 -14.45 23.92 -21.82
CA SER A 98 -14.44 24.42 -23.19
C SER A 98 -15.59 25.40 -23.35
N SER A 99 -15.29 26.68 -23.31
CA SER A 99 -16.21 27.73 -23.74
C SER A 99 -16.24 27.71 -25.26
N LYS A 100 -17.30 27.09 -25.80
CA LYS A 100 -17.73 27.28 -27.18
C LYS A 100 -18.51 28.59 -27.24
N THR A 101 -18.00 29.59 -27.94
CA THR A 101 -18.80 30.65 -28.54
C THR A 101 -18.10 31.08 -29.82
#